data_AF-A0AAW1JZF8-F1
#
_entry.id   AF-A0AAW1JZF8-F1
#
_cell.length_a   1.000
_cell.length_b   1.000
_cell.length_c   1.000
_cell.angle_alpha   90.00
_cell.angle_beta   90.00
_cell.angle_gamma   90.00
#
_symmetry.space_group_name_H-M   'P 1'
#
loop_
_entity.id
_entity.type
_entity.pdbx_description
1 polymer ?
#
loop_
_entity_poly.entity_id
_entity_poly.type
_entity_poly.pdbx_seq_one_letter_code
_entity_poly.pdbx_strand_id
1 'polypeptide(L)'
;MDISTATSEKEMWFIIYFKEGDPDQQFEIVEESRIIRSSQTVLEKGTYISIRFGSCKCLGALVESSDDYNHLKEHFDEIKSRFLAEHSDNHEPDSTSCINDSKTVEKANKGTQTDPDQELTELQTENNKLEKLCSTLEAKRDKLHRNVNAAINNRFKPKKRRSSIPSPIHAKRKEAKFKPAPRKIKRERRELSTTEEETEDSDDDGYVIIGTNKTKIPKAVHKSINWRSYTAAARKLLMCLFDRQTLATHSLTGKPSPAFANAKKPPKMRLDPKIIADIVEIVSEKCGVSASIVRTAITTKCADENKMMRKRMQSGKENADPTMVGIKKELETNK
;
A
#
# COMPACT_ATOMS: atom_id res chain seq x y z
N MET A 1 -17.47 28.85 47.02
CA MET A 1 -17.03 29.54 45.79
C MET A 1 -16.01 28.62 45.16
N ASP A 2 -16.48 27.70 44.31
CA ASP A 2 -15.61 26.72 43.64
C ASP A 2 -15.07 27.35 42.37
N ILE A 3 -13.78 27.69 42.38
CA ILE A 3 -13.06 28.17 41.21
C ILE A 3 -12.67 26.92 40.41
N SER A 4 -13.54 26.49 39.49
CA SER A 4 -13.20 25.54 38.45
C SER A 4 -12.24 26.22 37.47
N THR A 5 -10.93 26.08 37.71
CA THR A 5 -9.90 26.45 36.74
C THR A 5 -9.96 25.43 35.61
N ALA A 6 -10.67 25.76 34.53
CA ALA A 6 -10.54 25.05 33.26
C ALA A 6 -9.11 25.24 32.75
N THR A 7 -8.25 24.24 32.99
CA THR A 7 -6.95 24.14 32.32
C THR A 7 -7.22 23.93 30.84
N SER A 8 -7.11 25.01 30.06
CA SER A 8 -7.02 24.92 28.61
C SER A 8 -5.81 24.04 28.28
N GLU A 9 -6.06 22.81 27.82
CA GLU A 9 -5.02 21.95 27.26
C GLU A 9 -4.42 22.72 26.07
N LYS A 10 -3.16 23.15 26.21
CA LYS A 10 -2.44 23.81 25.12
C LYS A 10 -2.25 22.80 24.01
N GLU A 11 -2.71 23.12 22.80
CA GLU A 11 -2.48 22.29 21.61
C GLU A 11 -0.98 22.31 21.27
N MET A 12 -0.34 21.14 21.25
CA MET A 12 1.06 21.00 20.83
C MET A 12 1.17 20.55 19.37
N TRP A 13 2.17 21.08 18.68
CA TRP A 13 2.51 20.80 17.29
C TRP A 13 3.93 20.26 17.18
N PHE A 14 4.16 19.39 16.20
CA PHE A 14 5.42 18.66 16.05
C PHE A 14 5.86 18.63 14.59
N ILE A 15 7.14 18.82 14.32
CA ILE A 15 7.74 18.54 13.01
C ILE A 15 8.30 17.12 13.05
N ILE A 16 7.89 16.30 12.10
CA ILE A 16 8.28 14.88 12.04
C ILE A 16 9.01 14.60 10.75
N TYR A 17 10.12 13.84 10.86
CA TYR A 17 10.88 13.33 9.72
C TYR A 17 10.58 11.85 9.43
N PHE A 18 10.26 11.54 8.18
CA PHE A 18 9.99 10.20 7.66
C PHE A 18 11.14 9.73 6.77
N LYS A 19 12.01 8.86 7.30
CA LYS A 19 13.19 8.34 6.58
C LYS A 19 12.86 7.69 5.24
N GLU A 20 11.72 7.01 5.13
CA GLU A 20 11.28 6.31 3.92
C GLU A 20 10.28 7.10 3.06
N GLY A 21 10.02 8.37 3.39
CA GLY A 21 9.10 9.24 2.64
C GLY A 21 9.68 9.69 1.29
N ASP A 22 8.78 10.05 0.36
CA ASP A 22 9.16 10.75 -0.88
C ASP A 22 9.96 12.02 -0.51
N PRO A 23 11.05 12.39 -1.21
CA PRO A 23 11.92 13.51 -0.84
C PRO A 23 11.20 14.84 -0.55
N ASP A 24 10.11 15.08 -1.27
CA ASP A 24 9.27 16.29 -1.11
C ASP A 24 8.30 16.21 0.09
N GLN A 25 8.14 15.03 0.69
CA GLN A 25 7.21 14.72 1.79
C GLN A 25 7.90 14.07 3.00
N GLN A 26 9.23 14.17 3.09
CA GLN A 26 9.98 13.62 4.22
C GLN A 26 9.70 14.35 5.54
N PHE A 27 9.15 15.56 5.51
CA PHE A 27 8.87 16.34 6.71
C PHE A 27 7.40 16.76 6.72
N GLU A 28 6.74 16.63 7.87
CA GLU A 28 5.36 17.08 8.05
C GLU A 28 5.16 17.70 9.43
N ILE A 29 4.34 18.76 9.49
CA ILE A 29 3.86 19.33 10.75
C ILE A 29 2.61 18.56 11.17
N VAL A 30 2.65 17.98 12.36
CA VAL A 30 1.64 17.06 12.88
C VAL A 30 1.14 17.58 14.22
N GLU A 31 -0.16 17.52 14.41
CA GLU A 31 -0.84 17.86 15.67
C GLU A 31 -0.70 16.72 16.70
N GLU A 32 -0.65 17.05 17.99
CA GLU A 32 -0.54 16.08 19.09
C GLU A 32 -1.57 14.95 19.02
N SER A 33 -2.80 15.26 18.61
CA SER A 33 -3.92 14.31 18.49
C SER A 33 -3.65 13.16 17.52
N ARG A 34 -2.70 13.31 16.59
CA ARG A 34 -2.28 12.27 15.63
C ARG A 34 -1.17 11.35 16.16
N ILE A 35 -0.51 11.72 17.25
CA ILE A 35 0.58 10.95 17.85
C ILE A 35 0.00 9.82 18.70
N ILE A 36 0.50 8.59 18.48
CA ILE A 36 0.13 7.43 19.28
C ILE A 36 1.09 7.33 20.45
N ARG A 37 0.73 7.90 21.61
CA ARG A 37 1.52 7.83 22.84
C ARG A 37 1.62 6.39 23.37
N SER A 38 2.82 5.83 23.43
CA SER A 38 3.12 4.62 24.20
C SER A 38 3.68 5.01 25.56
N SER A 39 2.81 5.12 26.57
CA SER A 39 3.14 5.52 27.95
C SER A 39 3.70 6.96 28.12
N GLN A 40 3.72 7.45 29.37
CA GLN A 40 3.90 8.86 29.77
C GLN A 40 5.34 9.41 29.60
N THR A 41 6.01 9.12 28.49
CA THR A 41 7.36 9.66 28.25
C THR A 41 7.28 11.09 27.71
N VAL A 42 8.14 11.95 28.24
CA VAL A 42 8.43 13.26 27.66
C VAL A 42 8.95 13.02 26.24
N LEU A 43 8.39 13.73 25.26
CA LEU A 43 8.80 13.60 23.87
C LEU A 43 10.05 14.46 23.63
N GLU A 44 11.21 13.83 23.49
CA GLU A 44 12.48 14.51 23.22
C GLU A 44 12.81 14.50 21.72
N LYS A 45 13.48 15.56 21.23
CA LYS A 45 14.00 15.63 19.85
C LYS A 45 14.85 14.39 19.53
N GLY A 46 14.62 13.80 18.37
CA GLY A 46 15.25 12.55 17.91
C GLY A 46 14.46 11.29 18.26
N THR A 47 13.45 11.35 19.13
CA THR A 47 12.64 10.18 19.49
C THR A 47 11.79 9.72 18.32
N TYR A 48 11.79 8.41 18.06
CA TYR A 48 10.89 7.81 17.07
C TYR A 48 9.49 7.64 17.66
N ILE A 49 8.50 8.25 17.00
CA ILE A 49 7.10 8.19 17.40
C ILE A 49 6.22 7.57 16.33
N SER A 50 5.14 6.92 16.74
CA SER A 50 4.15 6.37 15.82
C SER A 50 3.03 7.38 15.57
N ILE A 51 2.74 7.66 14.30
CA ILE A 51 1.74 8.65 13.89
C ILE A 51 0.64 7.97 13.08
N ARG A 52 -0.59 8.42 13.30
CA ARG A 52 -1.77 7.92 12.58
C ARG A 52 -2.11 8.80 11.38
N PHE A 53 -2.08 8.19 10.19
CA PHE A 53 -2.58 8.78 8.94
C PHE A 53 -3.80 8.01 8.45
N GLY A 54 -4.99 8.48 8.82
CA GLY A 54 -6.24 7.78 8.54
C GLY A 54 -6.26 6.40 9.20
N SER A 55 -6.25 5.33 8.39
CA SER A 55 -6.17 3.94 8.87
C SER A 55 -4.76 3.38 8.98
N CYS A 56 -3.75 4.12 8.52
CA CYS A 56 -2.36 3.69 8.50
C CYS A 56 -1.61 4.24 9.72
N LYS A 57 -0.57 3.52 10.13
CA LYS A 57 0.41 3.97 11.12
C LYS A 57 1.76 4.04 10.44
N CYS A 58 2.51 5.09 10.69
CA CYS A 58 3.90 5.21 10.27
C CYS A 58 4.77 5.56 11.48
N LEU A 59 6.06 5.32 11.33
CA LEU A 59 7.08 5.70 12.31
C LEU A 59 7.82 6.91 11.75
N GLY A 60 8.04 7.94 12.57
CA GLY A 60 8.82 9.11 12.20
C GLY A 60 9.66 9.59 13.38
N ALA A 61 10.76 10.28 13.08
CA ALA A 61 11.61 10.89 14.09
C ALA A 61 11.08 12.28 14.44
N LEU A 62 10.94 12.58 15.72
CA LEU A 62 10.56 13.91 16.19
C LEU A 62 11.72 14.89 15.96
N VAL A 63 11.48 15.94 15.19
CA VAL A 63 12.48 16.96 14.86
C VAL A 63 12.39 18.16 15.80
N GLU A 64 11.18 18.69 16.02
CA GLU A 64 10.94 19.89 16.83
C GLU A 64 9.51 19.88 17.35
N SER A 65 9.25 20.55 18.49
CA SER A 65 7.91 20.72 19.04
C SER A 65 7.64 22.16 19.48
N SER A 66 6.43 22.65 19.29
CA SER A 66 6.02 23.99 19.72
C SER A 66 4.53 24.02 20.10
N ASP A 67 4.14 24.94 20.99
CA ASP A 67 2.73 25.25 21.26
C ASP A 67 2.15 26.27 20.25
N ASP A 68 2.93 26.73 19.27
CA ASP A 68 2.47 27.61 18.19
C ASP A 68 2.76 27.00 16.81
N TYR A 69 1.68 26.67 16.09
CA TYR A 69 1.75 26.18 14.72
C TYR A 69 2.44 27.17 13.77
N ASN A 70 2.20 28.48 13.92
CA ASN A 70 2.75 29.48 13.02
C ASN A 70 4.27 29.58 13.18
N HIS A 71 4.78 29.46 14.42
CA HIS A 71 6.21 29.40 14.66
C HIS A 71 6.88 28.25 13.91
N LEU A 72 6.33 27.03 14.01
CA LEU A 72 6.87 25.87 13.27
C LEU A 72 6.77 26.03 11.76
N LYS A 73 5.70 26.68 11.28
CA LYS A 73 5.47 26.90 9.85
C LYS A 73 6.42 27.95 9.27
N GLU A 74 6.64 29.06 9.98
CA GLU A 74 7.54 30.14 9.55
C GLU A 74 9.01 29.68 9.57
N HIS A 75 9.40 28.88 10.56
CA HIS A 75 10.76 28.35 10.67
C HIS A 75 10.94 26.96 10.04
N PHE A 76 9.96 26.48 9.25
CA PHE A 76 9.95 25.10 8.75
C PHE A 76 11.20 24.76 7.93
N ASP A 77 11.58 25.64 6.99
CA ASP A 77 12.73 25.42 6.12
C ASP A 77 14.05 25.49 6.90
N GLU A 78 14.16 26.39 7.87
CA GLU A 78 15.32 26.52 8.74
C GLU A 78 15.53 25.26 9.60
N ILE A 79 14.45 24.79 10.25
CA ILE A 79 14.46 23.58 11.07
C ILE A 79 14.81 22.36 10.21
N LYS A 80 14.23 22.25 9.01
CA LYS A 80 14.53 21.18 8.05
C LYS A 80 16.00 21.18 7.64
N SER A 81 16.55 22.33 7.25
CA SER A 81 17.96 22.47 6.86
C SER A 81 18.90 22.11 8.01
N ARG A 82 18.61 22.57 9.23
CA ARG A 82 19.40 22.26 10.42
C ARG A 82 19.41 20.77 10.71
N PHE A 83 18.23 20.13 10.69
CA PHE A 83 18.12 18.69 10.92
C PHE A 83 18.88 17.87 9.87
N LEU A 84 18.76 18.23 8.59
CA LEU A 84 19.49 17.54 7.51
C LEU A 84 21.00 17.72 7.62
N ALA A 85 21.48 18.91 8.03
CA ALA A 85 22.91 19.15 8.26
C ALA A 85 23.45 18.34 9.45
N GLU A 86 22.68 18.22 10.53
CA GLU A 86 23.04 17.39 11.69
C GLU A 86 23.14 15.89 11.36
N HIS A 87 22.47 15.44 10.28
CA HIS A 87 22.35 14.02 9.94
C HIS A 87 22.99 13.65 8.59
N SER A 88 23.65 14.57 7.86
CA SER A 88 24.34 14.24 6.61
C SER A 88 25.64 13.47 6.82
N ASP A 89 26.24 13.59 8.01
CA ASP A 89 27.61 13.11 8.26
C ASP A 89 27.68 11.79 9.03
N ASN A 90 26.53 11.21 9.39
CA ASN A 90 26.49 9.94 10.09
C ASN A 90 26.50 8.78 9.08
N HIS A 91 27.71 8.25 8.86
CA HIS A 91 27.98 6.95 8.28
C HIS A 91 26.98 5.92 8.81
N GLU A 92 26.21 5.31 7.90
CA GLU A 92 25.18 4.31 8.16
C GLU A 92 25.65 3.30 9.23
N PRO A 93 25.11 3.32 10.46
CA PRO A 93 25.36 2.24 11.40
C PRO A 93 24.60 1.03 10.88
N ASP A 94 25.37 -0.02 10.63
CA ASP A 94 24.92 -1.30 10.11
C ASP A 94 23.62 -1.74 10.82
N SER A 95 22.57 -1.96 10.03
CA SER A 95 21.18 -2.14 10.45
C SER A 95 20.90 -3.49 11.12
N THR A 96 21.71 -3.84 12.13
CA THR A 96 21.57 -5.06 12.93
C THR A 96 21.77 -4.77 14.43
N SER A 97 20.99 -3.86 15.00
CA SER A 97 20.71 -3.93 16.44
C SER A 97 19.23 -3.64 16.70
N CYS A 98 18.49 -4.72 16.88
CA CYS A 98 17.16 -4.72 17.46
C CYS A 98 17.24 -4.06 18.85
N ILE A 99 16.54 -2.94 19.01
CA ILE A 99 16.30 -2.33 20.32
C ILE A 99 15.27 -3.21 21.05
N ASN A 100 15.78 -4.14 21.85
CA ASN A 100 15.21 -4.31 23.18
C ASN A 100 15.84 -3.20 24.02
N ASP A 101 15.04 -2.39 24.70
CA ASP A 101 15.28 -2.13 26.13
C ASP A 101 14.13 -1.38 26.77
N SER A 102 13.67 -1.96 27.87
CA SER A 102 12.80 -1.37 28.87
C SER A 102 13.63 -1.07 30.10
N LYS A 103 13.59 0.18 30.57
CA LYS A 103 13.94 0.67 31.92
C LYS A 103 15.41 0.49 32.33
N THR A 104 16.08 1.55 32.79
CA THR A 104 15.95 2.01 34.19
C THR A 104 16.51 3.42 34.33
N VAL A 105 15.75 4.35 34.93
CA VAL A 105 16.33 5.57 35.54
C VAL A 105 16.07 5.52 37.04
N GLU A 106 17.20 5.63 37.72
CA GLU A 106 17.50 5.82 39.13
C GLU A 106 16.41 6.51 39.97
N LYS A 107 16.04 5.83 41.06
CA LYS A 107 15.81 6.50 42.33
C LYS A 107 16.91 6.09 43.28
N ALA A 108 17.66 7.09 43.74
CA ALA A 108 18.65 6.97 44.80
C ALA A 108 18.05 6.26 46.03
N ASN A 109 18.69 5.16 46.47
CA ASN A 109 18.83 4.81 47.88
C ASN A 109 19.77 3.62 48.07
N LYS A 110 20.87 3.87 48.79
CA LYS A 110 21.74 2.96 49.57
C LYS A 110 22.24 1.70 48.88
N GLY A 111 23.52 1.76 48.50
CA GLY A 111 24.29 0.68 47.89
C GLY A 111 24.21 -0.63 48.65
N THR A 112 23.75 -1.65 47.94
CA THR A 112 24.19 -3.02 48.17
C THR A 112 25.08 -3.33 46.96
N GLN A 113 26.38 -3.49 47.21
CA GLN A 113 27.36 -3.84 46.19
C GLN A 113 27.13 -5.30 45.82
N THR A 114 26.33 -5.56 44.78
CA THR A 114 26.17 -6.89 44.21
C THR A 114 27.34 -7.20 43.29
N ASP A 115 27.87 -8.40 43.46
CA ASP A 115 29.04 -8.91 42.76
C ASP A 115 28.75 -9.02 41.25
N PRO A 116 29.56 -8.41 40.36
CA PRO A 116 29.34 -8.42 38.91
C PRO A 116 29.25 -9.83 38.32
N ASP A 117 29.85 -10.83 38.96
CA ASP A 117 29.77 -12.22 38.50
C ASP A 117 28.37 -12.83 38.70
N GLN A 118 27.59 -12.36 39.67
CA GLN A 118 26.23 -12.84 39.90
C GLN A 118 25.26 -12.32 38.83
N GLU A 119 25.39 -11.06 38.42
CA GLU A 119 24.56 -10.43 37.38
C GLU A 119 24.75 -11.13 36.01
N LEU A 120 25.99 -11.52 35.69
CA LEU A 120 26.28 -12.23 34.45
C LEU A 120 25.58 -13.61 34.39
N THR A 121 25.50 -14.33 35.52
CA THR A 121 24.84 -15.65 35.56
C THR A 121 23.32 -15.55 35.43
N GLU A 122 22.71 -14.49 35.96
CA GLU A 122 21.28 -14.23 35.82
C GLU A 122 20.91 -13.90 34.37
N LEU A 123 21.70 -13.05 33.71
CA LEU A 123 21.53 -12.71 32.29
C LEU A 123 21.68 -13.95 31.38
N GLN A 124 22.67 -14.81 31.65
CA GLN A 124 22.83 -16.07 30.93
C GLN A 124 21.61 -17.00 31.13
N THR A 125 21.05 -17.03 32.33
CA THR A 125 19.87 -17.84 32.64
C THR A 125 18.64 -17.32 31.90
N GLU A 126 18.49 -16.00 31.76
CA GLU A 126 17.40 -15.37 31.03
C GLU A 126 17.51 -15.60 29.51
N ASN A 127 18.72 -15.46 28.94
CA ASN A 127 18.97 -15.76 27.54
C ASN A 127 18.62 -17.22 27.19
N ASN A 128 19.00 -18.17 28.03
CA ASN A 128 18.64 -19.57 27.87
C ASN A 128 17.11 -19.82 27.93
N LYS A 129 16.36 -19.03 28.70
CA LYS A 129 14.89 -19.09 28.73
C LYS A 129 14.30 -18.53 27.44
N LEU A 130 14.84 -17.42 26.94
CA LEU A 130 14.40 -16.78 25.69
C LEU A 130 14.61 -17.70 24.48
N GLU A 131 15.77 -18.35 24.38
CA GLU A 131 16.04 -19.31 23.29
C GLU A 131 15.03 -20.47 23.27
N LYS A 132 14.68 -21.01 24.45
CA LYS A 132 13.64 -22.06 24.57
C LYS A 132 12.27 -21.57 24.11
N LEU A 133 11.92 -20.32 24.42
CA LEU A 133 10.66 -19.72 23.98
C LEU A 133 10.64 -19.54 22.46
N CYS A 134 11.72 -19.01 21.87
CA CYS A 134 11.86 -18.86 20.42
C CYS A 134 11.69 -20.20 19.70
N SER A 135 12.40 -21.25 20.14
CA SER A 135 12.27 -22.59 19.56
C SER A 135 10.83 -23.15 19.64
N THR A 136 10.14 -22.89 20.77
CA THR A 136 8.73 -23.30 20.94
C THR A 136 7.80 -22.57 19.97
N LEU A 137 8.04 -21.28 19.72
CA LEU A 137 7.25 -20.48 18.79
C LEU A 137 7.47 -20.91 17.33
N GLU A 138 8.70 -21.22 16.94
CA GLU A 138 9.03 -21.75 15.61
C GLU A 138 8.32 -23.09 15.35
N ALA A 139 8.33 -24.01 16.32
CA ALA A 139 7.61 -25.26 16.21
C ALA A 139 6.09 -25.06 16.03
N LYS A 140 5.49 -24.07 16.70
CA LYS A 140 4.08 -23.71 16.54
C LYS A 140 3.80 -23.12 15.15
N ARG A 141 4.67 -22.24 14.66
CA ARG A 141 4.58 -21.66 13.30
C ARG A 141 4.58 -22.76 12.24
N ASP A 142 5.51 -23.70 12.33
CA ASP A 142 5.65 -24.77 11.35
C ASP A 142 4.49 -25.77 11.40
N LYS A 143 3.91 -26.00 12.59
CA LYS A 143 2.65 -26.77 12.72
C LYS A 143 1.48 -26.06 12.04
N LEU A 144 1.36 -24.74 12.21
CA LEU A 144 0.31 -23.95 11.55
C LEU A 144 0.49 -23.97 10.03
N HIS A 145 1.72 -23.79 9.54
CA HIS A 145 2.03 -23.81 8.12
C HIS A 145 1.68 -25.16 7.47
N ARG A 146 1.96 -26.28 8.15
CA ARG A 146 1.54 -27.63 7.73
C ARG A 146 0.02 -27.78 7.67
N ASN A 147 -0.71 -27.27 8.67
CA ASN A 147 -2.17 -27.32 8.70
C ASN A 147 -2.82 -26.53 7.56
N VAL A 148 -2.30 -25.33 7.27
CA VAL A 148 -2.77 -24.49 6.16
C VAL A 148 -2.56 -25.20 4.83
N ASN A 149 -1.37 -25.76 4.60
CA ASN A 149 -1.06 -26.50 3.36
C ASN A 149 -1.92 -27.76 3.20
N ALA A 150 -2.20 -28.49 4.28
CA ALA A 150 -3.11 -29.64 4.25
C ALA A 150 -4.55 -29.24 3.90
N ALA A 151 -5.04 -28.11 4.43
CA ALA A 151 -6.37 -27.58 4.13
C ALA A 151 -6.52 -27.16 2.67
N ILE A 152 -5.49 -26.52 2.10
CA ILE A 152 -5.44 -26.15 0.67
C ILE A 152 -5.50 -27.41 -0.20
N ASN A 153 -4.68 -28.42 0.08
CA ASN A 153 -4.62 -29.65 -0.72
C ASN A 153 -5.90 -30.48 -0.67
N ASN A 154 -6.63 -30.47 0.45
CA ASN A 154 -7.91 -31.18 0.56
C ASN A 154 -9.07 -30.47 -0.15
N ARG A 155 -8.97 -29.16 -0.42
CA ARG A 155 -10.03 -28.39 -1.09
C ARG A 155 -10.12 -28.66 -2.60
N PHE A 156 -9.07 -29.21 -3.20
CA PHE A 156 -8.98 -29.47 -4.64
C PHE A 156 -9.20 -30.94 -5.05
N LYS A 157 -9.58 -31.84 -4.14
CA LYS A 157 -9.94 -33.21 -4.55
C LYS A 157 -11.30 -33.21 -5.25
N PRO A 158 -11.38 -33.57 -6.55
CA PRO A 158 -12.64 -33.61 -7.27
C PRO A 158 -13.55 -34.67 -6.64
N LYS A 159 -14.71 -34.25 -6.12
CA LYS A 159 -15.76 -35.18 -5.70
C LYS A 159 -16.17 -36.02 -6.92
N LYS A 160 -15.76 -37.30 -6.95
CA LYS A 160 -16.30 -38.30 -7.89
C LYS A 160 -17.81 -38.37 -7.65
N ARG A 161 -18.59 -37.66 -8.48
CA ARG A 161 -20.05 -37.79 -8.52
C ARG A 161 -20.34 -39.20 -9.01
N ARG A 162 -20.92 -40.05 -8.15
CA ARG A 162 -21.57 -41.30 -8.56
C ARG A 162 -22.70 -40.93 -9.51
N SER A 163 -22.53 -41.20 -10.79
CA SER A 163 -23.58 -41.16 -11.80
C SER A 163 -24.23 -42.53 -11.86
N SER A 164 -25.43 -42.66 -11.29
CA SER A 164 -26.38 -43.72 -11.61
C SER A 164 -27.57 -43.07 -12.30
N ILE A 165 -27.51 -42.96 -13.63
CA ILE A 165 -28.67 -42.71 -14.49
C ILE A 165 -28.58 -43.74 -15.63
N PRO A 166 -29.63 -44.54 -15.89
CA PRO A 166 -29.65 -45.48 -17.00
C PRO A 166 -29.83 -44.74 -18.33
N SER A 167 -29.08 -45.15 -19.35
CA SER A 167 -29.23 -44.76 -20.75
C SER A 167 -30.66 -45.04 -21.26
N PRO A 168 -31.11 -44.35 -22.33
CA PRO A 168 -31.06 -45.09 -23.61
C PRO A 168 -30.88 -44.24 -24.89
N ILE A 169 -30.60 -44.98 -25.97
CA ILE A 169 -30.81 -44.68 -27.41
C ILE A 169 -29.69 -43.95 -28.19
N HIS A 170 -28.79 -44.79 -28.74
CA HIS A 170 -28.32 -44.85 -30.13
C HIS A 170 -28.34 -43.57 -31.00
N ALA A 171 -27.14 -43.04 -31.28
CA ALA A 171 -26.81 -42.46 -32.59
C ALA A 171 -25.33 -42.69 -32.90
N LYS A 172 -25.07 -43.53 -33.92
CA LYS A 172 -23.74 -43.84 -34.45
C LYS A 172 -23.11 -42.58 -35.07
N ARG A 173 -22.15 -41.95 -34.39
CA ARG A 173 -21.28 -40.93 -35.00
C ARG A 173 -19.86 -41.47 -35.07
N LYS A 174 -19.36 -41.62 -36.30
CA LYS A 174 -18.04 -42.14 -36.65
C LYS A 174 -16.93 -41.30 -35.98
N GLU A 175 -16.10 -41.96 -35.17
CA GLU A 175 -14.90 -41.37 -34.57
C GLU A 175 -13.78 -41.26 -35.61
N ALA A 176 -13.36 -40.03 -35.89
CA ALA A 176 -12.08 -39.77 -36.55
C ALA A 176 -10.98 -39.76 -35.47
N LYS A 177 -10.02 -40.68 -35.59
CA LYS A 177 -8.85 -40.81 -34.71
C LYS A 177 -7.90 -39.62 -34.91
N PHE A 178 -7.93 -38.64 -34.00
CA PHE A 178 -6.91 -37.59 -33.95
C PHE A 178 -5.85 -37.97 -32.92
N LYS A 179 -4.65 -38.33 -33.39
CA LYS A 179 -3.47 -38.56 -32.54
C LYS A 179 -2.83 -37.21 -32.20
N PRO A 180 -2.65 -36.82 -30.92
CA PRO A 180 -1.86 -35.64 -30.59
C PRO A 180 -0.36 -35.98 -30.67
N ALA A 181 0.36 -35.27 -31.54
CA ALA A 181 1.82 -35.34 -31.62
C ALA A 181 2.48 -34.60 -30.43
N PRO A 182 3.56 -35.14 -29.84
CA PRO A 182 4.29 -34.45 -28.78
C PRO A 182 5.15 -33.32 -29.38
N ARG A 183 4.75 -32.06 -29.16
CA ARG A 183 5.59 -30.90 -29.48
C ARG A 183 6.68 -30.77 -28.40
N LYS A 184 7.92 -31.08 -28.77
CA LYS A 184 9.12 -30.78 -27.99
C LYS A 184 9.28 -29.25 -27.90
N ILE A 185 9.00 -28.67 -26.74
CA ILE A 185 9.31 -27.27 -26.45
C ILE A 185 10.80 -27.21 -26.10
N LYS A 186 11.62 -26.79 -27.06
CA LYS A 186 13.04 -26.48 -26.87
C LYS A 186 13.10 -25.17 -26.06
N ARG A 187 13.36 -25.27 -24.76
CA ARG A 187 13.68 -24.12 -23.90
C ARG A 187 15.07 -23.62 -24.30
N GLU A 188 15.11 -22.65 -25.19
CA GLU A 188 16.31 -21.89 -25.51
C GLU A 188 16.49 -20.83 -24.42
N ARG A 189 17.53 -21.02 -23.61
CA ARG A 189 17.97 -20.10 -22.56
C ARG A 189 18.63 -18.93 -23.30
N ARG A 190 17.86 -17.86 -23.56
CA ARG A 190 18.44 -16.59 -24.01
C ARG A 190 19.21 -15.98 -22.85
N GLU A 191 20.51 -15.91 -23.01
CA GLU A 191 21.40 -15.13 -22.15
C GLU A 191 21.09 -13.65 -22.34
N LEU A 192 20.97 -12.97 -21.20
CA LEU A 192 20.63 -11.56 -21.08
C LEU A 192 21.92 -10.77 -21.33
N SER A 193 22.16 -10.37 -22.58
CA SER A 193 23.17 -9.36 -22.88
C SER A 193 22.58 -7.98 -22.59
N THR A 194 23.08 -7.38 -21.53
CA THR A 194 22.96 -5.97 -21.20
C THR A 194 23.54 -5.15 -22.36
N THR A 195 22.67 -4.44 -23.06
CA THR A 195 23.08 -3.31 -23.91
C THR A 195 22.03 -2.24 -23.69
N GLU A 196 22.39 -1.30 -22.84
CA GLU A 196 21.67 -0.05 -22.61
C GLU A 196 21.79 0.79 -23.89
N GLU A 197 20.87 0.58 -24.83
CA GLU A 197 20.57 1.60 -25.85
C GLU A 197 19.31 2.32 -25.42
N GLU A 198 19.51 3.42 -24.68
CA GLU A 198 18.51 4.45 -24.49
C GLU A 198 18.25 5.12 -25.85
N THR A 199 17.29 4.59 -26.60
CA THR A 199 16.56 5.36 -27.60
C THR A 199 15.41 6.07 -26.88
N GLU A 200 15.74 7.05 -26.04
CA GLU A 200 14.77 8.08 -25.67
C GLU A 200 14.51 8.92 -26.94
N ASP A 201 13.55 8.50 -27.76
CA ASP A 201 12.91 9.36 -28.77
C ASP A 201 12.14 10.47 -28.02
N SER A 202 12.89 11.42 -27.47
CA SER A 202 12.35 12.62 -26.85
C SER A 202 11.97 13.59 -27.96
N ASP A 203 10.67 13.69 -28.23
CA ASP A 203 10.12 14.88 -28.88
C ASP A 203 10.44 16.09 -27.97
N ASP A 204 10.96 17.18 -28.53
CA ASP A 204 11.31 18.46 -27.85
C ASP A 204 10.12 19.13 -27.12
N ASP A 205 8.92 18.54 -27.25
CA ASP A 205 7.64 19.01 -26.71
C ASP A 205 7.40 18.69 -25.22
N GLY A 206 8.37 18.12 -24.50
CA GLY A 206 8.23 17.81 -23.07
C GLY A 206 7.38 16.57 -22.76
N TYR A 207 7.13 15.72 -23.76
CA TYR A 207 6.43 14.43 -23.64
C TYR A 207 7.39 13.26 -23.87
N VAL A 208 7.01 12.10 -23.31
CA VAL A 208 7.69 10.81 -23.50
C VAL A 208 6.67 9.86 -24.11
N ILE A 209 7.09 9.17 -25.16
CA ILE A 209 6.29 8.12 -25.81
C ILE A 209 6.48 6.83 -25.02
N ILE A 210 5.38 6.17 -24.65
CA ILE A 210 5.37 4.87 -23.98
C ILE A 210 4.74 3.83 -24.89
N GLY A 211 5.38 2.66 -24.96
CA GLY A 211 4.88 1.47 -25.67
C GLY A 211 4.76 1.60 -27.19
N THR A 212 4.37 0.50 -27.80
CA THR A 212 4.27 0.34 -29.27
C THR A 212 3.15 1.16 -29.93
N ASN A 213 2.10 1.53 -29.19
CA ASN A 213 0.98 2.32 -29.74
C ASN A 213 1.18 3.83 -29.62
N LYS A 214 2.39 4.27 -29.24
CA LYS A 214 2.82 5.66 -29.15
C LYS A 214 2.00 6.52 -28.19
N THR A 215 1.55 5.94 -27.08
CA THR A 215 0.88 6.72 -26.02
C THR A 215 1.85 7.75 -25.46
N LYS A 216 1.44 9.03 -25.33
CA LYS A 216 2.30 10.10 -24.81
C LYS A 216 1.97 10.39 -23.34
N ILE A 217 3.01 10.60 -22.53
CA ILE A 217 2.89 11.11 -21.15
C ILE A 217 3.85 12.28 -20.92
N PRO A 218 3.53 13.24 -20.02
CA PRO A 218 4.46 14.31 -19.70
C PRO A 218 5.77 13.79 -19.11
N LYS A 219 6.91 14.38 -19.51
CA LYS A 219 8.26 13.98 -19.04
C LYS A 219 8.40 14.09 -17.52
N ALA A 220 7.80 15.10 -16.90
CA ALA A 220 7.74 15.25 -15.45
C ALA A 220 7.07 14.05 -14.76
N VAL A 221 5.96 13.55 -15.33
CA VAL A 221 5.27 12.38 -14.79
C VAL A 221 6.14 11.14 -14.96
N HIS A 222 6.73 10.92 -16.14
CA HIS A 222 7.61 9.78 -16.41
C HIS A 222 8.76 9.69 -15.40
N LYS A 223 9.44 10.81 -15.13
CA LYS A 223 10.55 10.89 -14.16
C LYS A 223 10.10 10.63 -12.71
N SER A 224 8.88 11.02 -12.35
CA SER A 224 8.34 10.83 -10.99
C SER A 224 7.86 9.40 -10.69
N ILE A 225 7.90 8.48 -11.67
CA ILE A 225 7.38 7.13 -11.47
C ILE A 225 8.39 6.29 -10.67
N ASN A 226 7.91 5.70 -9.58
CA ASN A 226 8.64 4.67 -8.85
C ASN A 226 8.56 3.31 -9.59
N TRP A 227 9.55 3.03 -10.43
CA TRP A 227 9.67 1.78 -11.19
C TRP A 227 10.04 0.55 -10.33
N ARG A 228 10.40 0.72 -9.05
CA ARG A 228 10.61 -0.42 -8.13
C ARG A 228 9.30 -1.09 -7.72
N SER A 229 8.16 -0.40 -7.89
CA SER A 229 6.83 -0.92 -7.55
C SER A 229 5.90 -0.88 -8.76
N TYR A 230 5.68 -2.05 -9.39
CA TYR A 230 4.77 -2.18 -10.52
C TYR A 230 3.35 -1.66 -10.22
N THR A 231 2.91 -1.79 -8.96
CA THR A 231 1.58 -1.31 -8.54
C THR A 231 1.52 0.22 -8.43
N ALA A 232 2.61 0.86 -8.00
CA ALA A 232 2.68 2.32 -7.93
C ALA A 232 2.82 2.91 -9.34
N ALA A 233 3.71 2.33 -10.15
CA ALA A 233 3.93 2.73 -11.54
C ALA A 233 2.65 2.65 -12.38
N ALA A 234 1.95 1.49 -12.36
CA ALA A 234 0.70 1.33 -13.10
C ALA A 234 -0.38 2.32 -12.63
N ARG A 235 -0.50 2.58 -11.31
CA ARG A 235 -1.49 3.53 -10.79
C ARG A 235 -1.19 4.97 -11.20
N LYS A 236 0.08 5.39 -11.17
CA LYS A 236 0.51 6.73 -11.57
C LYS A 236 0.23 6.97 -13.07
N LEU A 237 0.59 6.00 -13.92
CA LEU A 237 0.30 6.04 -15.36
C LEU A 237 -1.21 6.11 -15.64
N LEU A 238 -2.03 5.27 -15.00
CA LEU A 238 -3.48 5.30 -15.16
C LEU A 238 -4.09 6.65 -14.76
N MET A 239 -3.61 7.27 -13.69
CA MET A 239 -4.11 8.58 -13.24
C MET A 239 -3.62 9.74 -14.11
N CYS A 240 -2.55 9.55 -14.88
CA CYS A 240 -2.07 10.51 -15.86
C CYS A 240 -2.83 10.41 -17.19
N LEU A 241 -3.17 9.18 -17.61
CA LEU A 241 -3.74 8.89 -18.93
C LEU A 241 -5.27 8.87 -18.95
N PHE A 242 -5.90 8.64 -17.80
CA PHE A 242 -7.36 8.57 -17.68
C PHE A 242 -7.85 9.41 -16.51
N ASP A 243 -8.95 10.12 -16.74
CA ASP A 243 -9.65 10.80 -15.68
C ASP A 243 -10.19 9.83 -14.62
N ARG A 244 -10.28 10.31 -13.38
CA ARG A 244 -10.86 9.54 -12.26
C ARG A 244 -12.27 9.04 -12.57
N GLN A 245 -13.07 9.82 -13.29
CA GLN A 245 -14.41 9.42 -13.72
C GLN A 245 -14.36 8.23 -14.69
N THR A 246 -13.45 8.28 -15.67
CA THR A 246 -13.23 7.19 -16.62
C THR A 246 -12.79 5.92 -15.89
N LEU A 247 -11.80 6.00 -15.00
CA LEU A 247 -11.34 4.85 -14.20
C LEU A 247 -12.44 4.24 -13.31
N ALA A 248 -13.35 5.06 -12.78
CA ALA A 248 -14.45 4.58 -11.95
C ALA A 248 -15.55 3.88 -12.76
N THR A 249 -15.86 4.39 -13.96
CA THR A 249 -16.97 3.92 -14.81
C THR A 249 -16.56 2.84 -15.81
N HIS A 250 -15.27 2.74 -16.13
CA HIS A 250 -14.73 1.77 -17.07
C HIS A 250 -14.09 0.57 -16.34
N SER A 251 -13.74 -0.44 -17.12
CA SER A 251 -13.07 -1.66 -16.70
C SER A 251 -12.11 -2.12 -17.80
N LEU A 252 -11.23 -3.06 -17.44
CA LEU A 252 -10.26 -3.60 -18.38
C LEU A 252 -10.90 -4.25 -19.62
N THR A 253 -12.02 -4.96 -19.46
CA THR A 253 -12.65 -5.74 -20.54
C THR A 253 -14.02 -5.23 -20.97
N GLY A 254 -14.68 -4.38 -20.16
CA GLY A 254 -16.07 -3.97 -20.36
C GLY A 254 -17.10 -5.09 -20.12
N LYS A 255 -16.65 -6.31 -19.77
CA LYS A 255 -17.55 -7.45 -19.58
C LYS A 255 -18.18 -7.41 -18.18
N PRO A 256 -19.48 -7.74 -18.04
CA PRO A 256 -20.09 -7.88 -16.73
C PRO A 256 -19.41 -9.02 -15.96
N SER A 257 -19.28 -8.84 -14.65
CA SER A 257 -18.75 -9.89 -13.79
C SER A 257 -19.70 -11.11 -13.80
N PRO A 258 -19.20 -12.34 -14.05
CA PRO A 258 -20.01 -13.54 -14.02
C PRO A 258 -20.75 -13.75 -12.69
N ALA A 259 -20.15 -13.29 -11.58
CA ALA A 259 -20.76 -13.38 -10.25
C ALA A 259 -22.00 -12.50 -10.07
N PHE A 260 -22.24 -11.55 -10.99
CA PHE A 260 -23.38 -10.65 -10.96
C PHE A 260 -24.24 -10.77 -12.22
N ALA A 261 -24.23 -11.93 -12.90
CA ALA A 261 -25.00 -12.15 -14.13
C ALA A 261 -26.50 -11.83 -13.99
N ASN A 262 -27.07 -12.04 -12.79
CA ASN A 262 -28.48 -11.79 -12.51
C ASN A 262 -28.76 -10.38 -11.96
N ALA A 263 -27.73 -9.58 -11.67
CA ALA A 263 -27.92 -8.23 -11.16
C ALA A 263 -28.21 -7.28 -12.34
N LYS A 264 -29.26 -6.45 -12.23
CA LYS A 264 -29.58 -5.35 -13.17
C LYS A 264 -28.56 -4.19 -13.11
N LYS A 265 -27.28 -4.49 -12.95
CA LYS A 265 -26.22 -3.48 -12.95
C LYS A 265 -25.79 -3.24 -14.40
N PRO A 266 -25.77 -1.98 -14.88
CA PRO A 266 -25.28 -1.70 -16.22
C PRO A 266 -23.81 -2.14 -16.34
N PRO A 267 -23.43 -2.75 -17.48
CA PRO A 267 -22.04 -3.12 -17.73
C PRO A 267 -21.15 -1.87 -17.77
N LYS A 268 -19.94 -2.00 -17.25
CA LYS A 268 -18.92 -0.94 -17.35
C LYS A 268 -18.42 -0.84 -18.78
N MET A 269 -18.00 0.34 -19.21
CA MET A 269 -17.32 0.51 -20.49
C MET A 269 -15.89 -0.10 -20.45
N ARG A 270 -15.28 -0.30 -21.62
CA ARG A 270 -13.90 -0.81 -21.74
C ARG A 270 -12.92 0.36 -21.84
N LEU A 271 -11.83 0.33 -21.08
CA LEU A 271 -10.70 1.27 -21.26
C LEU A 271 -10.11 1.14 -22.69
N ASP A 272 -9.44 2.20 -23.17
CA ASP A 272 -8.79 2.15 -24.48
C ASP A 272 -7.75 1.03 -24.50
N PRO A 273 -7.93 -0.03 -25.32
CA PRO A 273 -7.03 -1.17 -25.34
C PRO A 273 -5.61 -0.80 -25.80
N LYS A 274 -5.42 0.27 -26.60
CA LYS A 274 -4.11 0.70 -27.09
C LYS A 274 -3.29 1.29 -25.94
N ILE A 275 -3.89 2.23 -25.21
CA ILE A 275 -3.27 2.84 -24.02
C ILE A 275 -2.97 1.77 -22.96
N ILE A 276 -3.90 0.83 -22.74
CA ILE A 276 -3.69 -0.27 -21.79
C ILE A 276 -2.56 -1.20 -22.24
N ALA A 277 -2.42 -1.47 -23.53
CA ALA A 277 -1.32 -2.28 -24.06
C ALA A 277 0.03 -1.62 -23.76
N ASP A 278 0.15 -0.31 -24.01
CA ASP A 278 1.38 0.44 -23.75
C ASP A 278 1.72 0.49 -22.25
N ILE A 279 0.74 0.70 -21.37
CA ILE A 279 0.95 0.65 -19.91
C ILE A 279 1.45 -0.74 -19.50
N VAL A 280 0.84 -1.80 -20.03
CA VAL A 280 1.24 -3.17 -19.70
C VAL A 280 2.65 -3.46 -20.19
N GLU A 281 3.00 -3.01 -21.38
CA GLU A 281 4.34 -3.15 -21.98
C GLU A 281 5.40 -2.48 -21.12
N ILE A 282 5.31 -1.15 -20.93
CA ILE A 282 6.34 -0.38 -20.22
C ILE A 282 6.50 -0.80 -18.76
N VAL A 283 5.41 -1.11 -18.06
CA VAL A 283 5.48 -1.53 -16.65
C VAL A 283 6.05 -2.96 -16.53
N SER A 284 5.71 -3.84 -17.47
CA SER A 284 6.27 -5.21 -17.45
C SER A 284 7.77 -5.20 -17.70
N GLU A 285 8.21 -4.35 -18.63
CA GLU A 285 9.62 -4.18 -18.97
C GLU A 285 10.41 -3.51 -17.84
N LYS A 286 10.02 -2.31 -17.41
CA LYS A 286 10.76 -1.54 -16.40
C LYS A 286 10.74 -2.17 -15.02
N CYS A 287 9.67 -2.88 -14.65
CA CYS A 287 9.55 -3.52 -13.33
C CYS A 287 9.88 -5.02 -13.34
N GLY A 288 10.16 -5.64 -14.50
CA GLY A 288 10.47 -7.07 -14.60
C GLY A 288 9.32 -8.01 -14.18
N VAL A 289 8.06 -7.59 -14.38
CA VAL A 289 6.87 -8.35 -13.96
C VAL A 289 6.06 -8.87 -15.13
N SER A 290 5.25 -9.91 -14.91
CA SER A 290 4.36 -10.44 -15.96
C SER A 290 3.18 -9.48 -16.25
N ALA A 291 2.79 -9.40 -17.51
CA ALA A 291 1.62 -8.64 -17.95
C ALA A 291 0.31 -8.99 -17.21
N SER A 292 0.17 -10.23 -16.72
CA SER A 292 -0.99 -10.67 -15.94
C SER A 292 -1.10 -9.93 -14.60
N ILE A 293 0.03 -9.74 -13.93
CA ILE A 293 0.11 -9.03 -12.65
C ILE A 293 -0.20 -7.54 -12.84
N VAL A 294 0.31 -6.93 -13.92
CA VAL A 294 0.01 -5.53 -14.27
C VAL A 294 -1.49 -5.34 -14.55
N ARG A 295 -2.12 -6.24 -15.33
CA ARG A 295 -3.57 -6.21 -15.57
C ARG A 295 -4.40 -6.34 -14.30
N THR A 296 -3.90 -7.11 -13.32
CA THR A 296 -4.54 -7.23 -12.01
C THR A 296 -4.49 -5.90 -11.27
N ALA A 297 -3.34 -5.21 -11.26
CA ALA A 297 -3.20 -3.88 -10.67
C ALA A 297 -4.15 -2.85 -11.32
N ILE A 298 -4.28 -2.87 -12.66
CA ILE A 298 -5.23 -2.01 -13.40
C ILE A 298 -6.67 -2.28 -12.94
N THR A 299 -7.07 -3.54 -12.84
CA THR A 299 -8.42 -3.94 -12.44
C THR A 299 -8.74 -3.47 -11.02
N THR A 300 -7.80 -3.64 -10.09
CA THR A 300 -7.93 -3.18 -8.71
C THR A 300 -8.08 -1.66 -8.64
N LYS A 301 -7.26 -0.90 -9.39
CA LYS A 301 -7.36 0.57 -9.43
C LYS A 301 -8.73 1.05 -9.94
N CYS A 302 -9.28 0.42 -10.99
CA CYS A 302 -10.63 0.76 -11.47
C CYS A 302 -11.73 0.46 -10.43
N ALA A 303 -11.54 -0.61 -9.63
CA ALA A 303 -12.45 -0.93 -8.54
C ALA A 303 -12.36 0.10 -7.40
N ASP A 304 -11.14 0.54 -7.05
CA ASP A 304 -10.89 1.55 -6.02
C ASP A 304 -11.52 2.90 -6.41
N GLU A 305 -11.32 3.37 -7.65
CA GLU A 305 -11.93 4.62 -8.12
C GLU A 305 -13.46 4.54 -8.14
N ASN A 306 -14.04 3.38 -8.49
CA ASN A 306 -15.49 3.17 -8.40
C ASN A 306 -15.99 3.25 -6.95
N LYS A 307 -15.27 2.63 -6.01
CA LYS A 307 -15.58 2.69 -4.57
C LYS A 307 -15.51 4.12 -4.06
N MET A 308 -14.47 4.87 -4.44
CA MET A 308 -14.29 6.26 -4.04
C MET A 308 -15.36 7.18 -4.64
N MET A 309 -15.71 7.01 -5.91
CA MET A 309 -16.79 7.74 -6.56
C MET A 309 -18.13 7.53 -5.83
N ARG A 310 -18.46 6.28 -5.47
CA ARG A 310 -19.69 5.98 -4.71
C ARG A 310 -19.69 6.64 -3.33
N LYS A 311 -18.56 6.62 -2.61
CA LYS A 311 -18.43 7.29 -1.31
C LYS A 311 -18.69 8.79 -1.43
N ARG A 312 -18.09 9.46 -2.42
CA ARG A 312 -18.30 10.90 -2.67
C ARG A 312 -19.75 11.23 -3.00
N MET A 313 -20.44 10.37 -3.76
CA MET A 313 -21.87 10.55 -4.07
C MET A 313 -22.78 10.34 -2.85
N GLN A 314 -22.36 9.55 -1.87
CA GLN A 314 -23.11 9.33 -0.62
C GLN A 314 -22.91 10.51 0.33
N SER A 315 -21.66 10.93 0.56
CA SER A 315 -21.35 12.08 1.42
C SER A 315 -21.87 13.43 0.87
N GLY A 316 -22.01 13.54 -0.47
CA GLY A 316 -22.62 14.71 -1.10
C GLY A 316 -24.14 14.79 -0.97
N LYS A 317 -24.82 13.68 -0.64
CA LYS A 317 -26.27 13.66 -0.38
C LYS A 317 -26.62 14.00 1.07
N GLU A 318 -25.71 13.75 2.01
CA GLU A 318 -25.90 14.07 3.44
C GLU A 318 -25.68 15.55 3.75
N ASN A 319 -24.94 16.28 2.90
CA ASN A 319 -24.73 17.74 3.02
C ASN A 319 -25.64 18.57 2.10
N ALA A 320 -26.61 17.95 1.43
CA ALA A 320 -27.64 18.69 0.70
C ALA A 320 -28.74 19.10 1.69
N ASP A 321 -28.70 20.38 2.09
CA ASP A 321 -29.73 21.06 2.88
C ASP A 321 -31.16 20.68 2.40
N PRO A 322 -32.06 20.20 3.29
CA PRO A 322 -33.43 19.82 2.94
C PRO A 322 -34.30 20.95 2.38
N THR A 323 -33.87 22.21 2.47
CA THR A 323 -34.72 23.37 2.13
C THR A 323 -35.01 23.57 0.63
N MET A 324 -34.33 22.88 -0.29
CA MET A 324 -34.53 23.09 -1.75
C MET A 324 -35.29 21.97 -2.48
N VAL A 325 -35.93 21.04 -1.76
CA VAL A 325 -36.84 20.04 -2.37
C VAL A 325 -38.31 20.50 -2.39
N GLY A 326 -38.63 21.62 -1.71
CA GLY A 326 -40.01 22.14 -1.59
C GLY A 326 -40.57 22.90 -2.81
N ILE A 327 -39.73 23.46 -3.69
CA ILE A 327 -40.22 24.42 -4.71
C ILE A 327 -40.67 23.75 -6.02
N LYS A 328 -40.37 22.46 -6.25
CA LYS A 328 -40.75 21.77 -7.49
C LYS A 328 -42.13 21.11 -7.48
N LYS A 329 -42.88 21.16 -6.37
CA LYS A 329 -44.23 20.56 -6.29
C LYS A 329 -45.40 21.52 -6.49
N GLU A 330 -45.17 22.80 -6.68
CA GLU A 330 -46.25 23.80 -6.76
C GLU A 330 -46.53 24.33 -8.19
N LEU A 331 -45.83 23.81 -9.21
CA LEU A 331 -46.04 24.19 -10.62
C LEU A 331 -46.77 23.13 -11.47
N GLU A 332 -47.11 21.96 -10.92
CA GLU A 332 -47.82 20.90 -11.66
C GLU A 332 -49.31 20.75 -11.30
N THR A 333 -49.87 21.62 -10.45
CA THR A 333 -51.30 21.61 -10.09
C THR A 333 -52.12 22.77 -10.66
N ASN A 334 -51.53 23.63 -11.50
CA ASN A 334 -52.26 24.66 -12.25
C ASN A 334 -52.15 24.45 -13.77
N LYS A 335 -52.64 23.30 -14.24
CA LYS A 335 -52.97 23.11 -15.65
C LYS A 335 -54.21 22.27 -15.84
#